data_AF-A0A955JEQ1-F1
#
_entry.id   AF-A0A955JEQ1-F1
#
_cell.length_a   1.000
_cell.length_b   1.000
_cell.length_c   1.000
_cell.angle_alpha   90.00
_cell.angle_beta   90.00
_cell.angle_gamma   90.00
#
_symmetry.space_group_name_H-M   'P 1'
#
loop_
_entity.id
_entity.type
_entity.pdbx_description
1 polymer ?
#
loop_
_entity_poly.entity_id
_entity_poly.type
_entity_poly.pdbx_seq_one_letter_code
_entity_poly.pdbx_strand_id
1 'polypeptide(L)'
;MTPDEETQEITLAGGSYIPDTVCSETEFTGILAEQMNVLLHLAGLADREGGGRLSRRLQAAIHEEAGDIEELLEDYDARYNRTFAGLLELVASIHLLAAAGHTLKSIQMRSAGRGIPGQAEASEALRQESRDTLEFLEGIERALLDRLTQETRRVCGEMLSSEPPRGVITHDSLLQKRLPHTLGAEQHGDPGSIIAGEATLFVGALKTFNERFQCRKVSEPSELWRVYEEVCQEQQARFLEAKLQNIVSRYDTFIRNTEAEHQDENLRDFQHCVGMAKLFSRIVTPFIQMVNRFNDPSRSEEAKAHVSSLVPMESILERLVNYALYYVHAYLEVGEPIAKRLIQRYTTTETIELDLPEGCILHARPASMIAKIVGHHGTPVDMTIGSETCYAGSIMKVILLAGNNLHERRVTFKGDRSPIQDLKLLFENRLGEDGLEKLPDELAYLRR
;
A
#
# COMPACT_ATOMS: atom_id res chain seq x y z
N MET A 1 14.37 -30.96 37.66
CA MET A 1 12.96 -30.65 37.91
C MET A 1 12.83 -29.14 37.99
N THR A 2 12.58 -28.52 36.83
CA THR A 2 11.66 -27.38 36.70
C THR A 2 10.23 -27.84 37.06
N PRO A 3 9.20 -26.98 37.19
CA PRO A 3 9.15 -25.57 36.76
C PRO A 3 8.53 -24.60 37.79
N ASP A 4 8.75 -23.31 37.57
CA ASP A 4 7.69 -22.29 37.58
C ASP A 4 8.26 -21.04 36.87
N GLU A 5 8.05 -21.00 35.55
CA GLU A 5 8.21 -19.80 34.73
C GLU A 5 6.85 -19.09 34.70
N GLU A 6 6.76 -17.97 35.39
CA GLU A 6 5.62 -17.05 35.33
C GLU A 6 5.44 -16.55 33.89
N THR A 7 4.38 -17.04 33.28
CA THR A 7 3.84 -16.52 32.01
C THR A 7 3.17 -15.19 32.33
N GLN A 8 3.85 -14.06 32.09
CA GLN A 8 3.19 -12.76 32.08
C GLN A 8 2.31 -12.66 30.84
N GLU A 9 1.05 -13.07 30.97
CA GLU A 9 -0.03 -12.67 30.08
C GLU A 9 -0.13 -11.14 30.13
N ILE A 10 0.34 -10.49 29.07
CA ILE A 10 -0.01 -9.09 28.80
C ILE A 10 -1.47 -9.11 28.36
N THR A 11 -2.37 -8.95 29.32
CA THR A 11 -3.76 -8.58 29.06
C THR A 11 -3.71 -7.22 28.34
N LEU A 12 -3.93 -7.21 27.02
CA LEU A 12 -4.30 -6.00 26.30
C LEU A 12 -5.64 -5.56 26.87
N ALA A 13 -5.57 -4.73 27.92
CA ALA A 13 -6.71 -4.09 28.52
C ALA A 13 -7.53 -3.45 27.40
N GLY A 14 -8.83 -3.80 27.36
CA GLY A 14 -9.76 -3.26 26.40
C GLY A 14 -9.58 -1.75 26.31
N GLY A 15 -9.07 -1.31 25.16
CA GLY A 15 -8.97 0.10 24.83
C GLY A 15 -10.39 0.64 24.82
N SER A 16 -10.74 1.38 25.86
CA SER A 16 -11.92 2.23 25.83
C SER A 16 -11.78 3.11 24.59
N TYR A 17 -12.70 2.93 23.65
CA TYR A 17 -12.91 3.79 22.50
C TYR A 17 -12.77 5.25 22.97
N ILE A 18 -11.70 5.93 22.56
CA ILE A 18 -11.65 7.39 22.70
C ILE A 18 -12.77 7.86 21.75
N PRO A 19 -13.84 8.51 22.25
CA PRO A 19 -14.94 8.89 21.39
C PRO A 19 -14.40 9.73 20.23
N ASP A 20 -14.73 9.34 18.99
CA ASP A 20 -14.47 10.15 17.79
C ASP A 20 -15.05 11.54 18.03
N THR A 21 -14.20 12.48 18.44
CA THR A 21 -14.62 13.85 18.63
C THR A 21 -14.79 14.46 17.25
N VAL A 22 -16.04 14.73 16.86
CA VAL A 22 -16.34 15.37 15.58
C VAL A 22 -15.86 16.83 15.64
N CYS A 23 -14.94 17.19 14.75
CA CYS A 23 -14.50 18.55 14.50
C CYS A 23 -15.57 19.28 13.68
N SER A 24 -15.92 20.51 14.06
CA SER A 24 -16.79 21.32 13.20
C SER A 24 -16.04 21.76 11.95
N GLU A 25 -16.74 21.95 10.82
CA GLU A 25 -16.10 22.45 9.59
C GLU A 25 -15.39 23.78 9.82
N THR A 26 -15.99 24.70 10.58
CA THR A 26 -15.39 26.02 10.89
C THR A 26 -14.11 25.90 11.73
N GLU A 27 -14.06 24.98 12.69
CA GLU A 27 -12.86 24.72 13.48
C GLU A 27 -11.74 24.19 12.59
N PHE A 28 -12.06 23.21 11.73
CA PHE A 28 -11.09 22.65 10.79
C PHE A 28 -10.61 23.65 9.74
N THR A 29 -11.50 24.54 9.25
CA THR A 29 -11.11 25.62 8.33
C THR A 29 -10.01 26.49 8.92
N GLY A 30 -10.04 26.80 10.22
CA GLY A 30 -8.99 27.57 10.88
C GLY A 30 -7.63 26.86 10.87
N ILE A 31 -7.62 25.56 11.21
CA ILE A 31 -6.42 24.72 11.19
C ILE A 31 -5.85 24.63 9.78
N LEU A 32 -6.71 24.32 8.81
CA LEU A 32 -6.33 24.19 7.41
C LEU A 32 -5.81 25.51 6.82
N ALA A 33 -6.43 26.65 7.15
CA ALA A 33 -6.01 27.96 6.64
C ALA A 33 -4.59 28.33 7.05
N GLU A 34 -4.17 27.97 8.27
CA GLU A 34 -2.81 28.21 8.74
C GLU A 34 -1.79 27.43 7.90
N GLN A 35 -2.12 26.17 7.62
CA GLN A 35 -1.27 25.19 6.94
C GLN A 35 -1.15 25.50 5.43
N MET A 36 -2.26 25.85 4.78
CA MET A 36 -2.29 26.09 3.33
C MET A 36 -1.43 27.27 2.84
N ASN A 37 -0.98 28.18 3.73
CA ASN A 37 -0.29 29.40 3.32
C ASN A 37 1.01 29.14 2.55
N VAL A 38 1.77 28.11 2.94
CA VAL A 38 3.03 27.76 2.25
C VAL A 38 2.72 27.24 0.85
N LEU A 39 1.78 26.30 0.71
CA LEU A 39 1.39 25.75 -0.58
C LEU A 39 0.83 26.83 -1.52
N LEU A 40 0.02 27.76 -1.01
CA LEU A 40 -0.48 28.90 -1.79
C LEU A 40 0.64 29.86 -2.22
N HIS A 41 1.64 30.07 -1.38
CA HIS A 41 2.81 30.87 -1.76
C HIS A 41 3.62 30.17 -2.87
N LEU A 42 3.83 28.85 -2.77
CA LEU A 42 4.50 28.06 -3.81
C LEU A 42 3.71 28.07 -5.13
N ALA A 43 2.37 27.98 -5.07
CA ALA A 43 1.49 28.14 -6.23
C ALA A 43 1.68 29.50 -6.91
N GLY A 44 1.75 30.58 -6.12
CA GLY A 44 2.02 31.93 -6.63
C GLY A 44 3.41 32.07 -7.26
N LEU A 45 4.42 31.34 -6.79
CA LEU A 45 5.73 31.28 -7.44
C LEU A 45 5.68 30.52 -8.77
N ALA A 46 4.95 29.41 -8.82
CA ALA A 46 4.78 28.60 -10.02
C ALA A 46 4.06 29.36 -11.15
N ASP A 47 3.12 30.24 -10.80
CA ASP A 47 2.42 31.14 -11.73
C ASP A 47 3.34 32.28 -12.22
N ARG A 48 4.11 32.91 -11.32
CA ARG A 48 5.08 33.97 -11.67
C ARG A 48 6.23 33.50 -12.57
N GLU A 49 6.57 32.21 -12.53
CA GLU A 49 7.50 31.62 -13.49
C GLU A 49 6.92 31.59 -14.93
N GLY A 50 5.68 32.02 -15.14
CA GLY A 50 5.23 32.73 -16.36
C GLY A 50 5.53 32.03 -17.67
N GLY A 51 5.06 30.78 -17.84
CA GLY A 51 5.30 29.96 -19.04
C GLY A 51 6.73 29.43 -19.19
N GLY A 52 7.63 29.72 -18.24
CA GLY A 52 8.93 29.06 -18.09
C GLY A 52 8.79 27.67 -17.46
N ARG A 53 9.88 26.88 -17.42
CA ARG A 53 9.84 25.56 -16.77
C ARG A 53 9.94 25.70 -15.26
N LEU A 54 9.14 24.95 -14.52
CA LEU A 54 9.23 24.96 -13.06
C LEU A 54 10.64 24.53 -12.64
N SER A 55 11.22 25.08 -11.57
CA SER A 55 12.52 24.58 -11.11
C SER A 55 12.41 23.20 -10.42
N ARG A 56 13.48 22.40 -10.41
CA ARG A 56 13.51 21.11 -9.66
C ARG A 56 13.33 21.31 -8.15
N ARG A 57 13.81 22.43 -7.62
CA ARG A 57 13.66 22.80 -6.20
C ARG A 57 12.21 23.18 -5.89
N LEU A 58 11.57 23.96 -6.75
CA LEU A 58 10.17 24.32 -6.59
C LEU A 58 9.28 23.08 -6.62
N GLN A 59 9.53 22.14 -7.54
CA GLN A 59 8.84 20.84 -7.57
C GLN A 59 9.00 20.03 -6.28
N ALA A 60 10.22 19.99 -5.72
CA ALA A 60 10.45 19.30 -4.46
C ALA A 60 9.67 19.94 -3.31
N ALA A 61 9.65 21.28 -3.25
CA ALA A 61 8.91 22.01 -2.23
C ALA A 61 7.39 21.85 -2.37
N ILE A 62 6.85 21.87 -3.60
CA ILE A 62 5.43 21.61 -3.85
C ILE A 62 5.07 20.17 -3.45
N HIS A 63 5.93 19.20 -3.79
CA HIS A 63 5.73 17.80 -3.43
C HIS A 63 5.68 17.60 -1.91
N GLU A 64 6.66 18.13 -1.18
CA GLU A 64 6.73 18.05 0.29
C GLU A 64 5.51 18.70 0.94
N GLU A 65 5.22 19.95 0.59
CA GLU A 65 4.12 20.70 1.19
C GLU A 65 2.75 20.11 0.84
N ALA A 66 2.53 19.68 -0.40
CA ALA A 66 1.27 19.04 -0.78
C ALA A 66 1.09 17.70 -0.05
N GLY A 67 2.17 16.96 0.23
CA GLY A 67 2.13 15.74 1.02
C GLY A 67 1.69 15.99 2.46
N ASP A 68 2.26 17.01 3.12
CA ASP A 68 1.89 17.37 4.50
C ASP A 68 0.41 17.81 4.61
N ILE A 69 -0.08 18.57 3.62
CA ILE A 69 -1.49 18.98 3.57
C ILE A 69 -2.42 17.80 3.26
N GLU A 70 -2.01 16.88 2.39
CA GLU A 70 -2.77 15.66 2.10
C GLU A 70 -2.93 14.83 3.37
N GLU A 71 -1.85 14.57 4.09
CA GLU A 71 -1.87 13.82 5.37
C GLU A 71 -2.79 14.50 6.40
N LEU A 72 -2.73 15.83 6.54
CA LEU A 72 -3.64 16.58 7.41
C LEU A 72 -5.12 16.41 7.00
N LEU A 73 -5.43 16.48 5.71
CA LEU A 73 -6.80 16.31 5.22
C LEU A 73 -7.30 14.87 5.42
N GLU A 74 -6.42 13.89 5.23
CA GLU A 74 -6.71 12.47 5.48
C GLU A 74 -6.97 12.19 6.96
N ASP A 75 -6.17 12.75 7.87
CA ASP A 75 -6.30 12.58 9.32
C ASP A 75 -7.67 13.04 9.86
N TYR A 76 -8.28 14.03 9.20
CA TYR A 76 -9.61 14.56 9.54
C TYR A 76 -10.74 13.94 8.71
N ASP A 77 -10.47 12.92 7.90
CA ASP A 77 -11.44 12.25 7.02
C ASP A 77 -12.10 13.22 6.00
N ALA A 78 -11.35 14.21 5.52
CA ALA A 78 -11.86 15.25 4.61
C ALA A 78 -12.51 14.70 3.34
N ARG A 79 -12.08 13.53 2.88
CA ARG A 79 -12.68 12.81 1.74
C ARG A 79 -14.18 12.53 1.87
N TYR A 80 -14.73 12.56 3.09
CA TYR A 80 -16.14 12.28 3.39
C TYR A 80 -16.94 13.52 3.72
N ASN A 81 -16.28 14.66 3.75
CA ASN A 81 -16.91 15.93 3.95
C ASN A 81 -17.06 16.65 2.59
N ARG A 82 -18.29 16.98 2.20
CA ARG A 82 -18.59 17.63 0.93
C ARG A 82 -17.83 18.96 0.75
N THR A 83 -17.53 19.67 1.82
CA THR A 83 -16.82 20.95 1.78
C THR A 83 -15.34 20.76 1.42
N PHE A 84 -14.70 19.71 1.94
CA PHE A 84 -13.24 19.51 1.86
C PHE A 84 -12.79 18.40 0.90
N ALA A 85 -13.66 17.46 0.51
CA ALA A 85 -13.29 16.34 -0.36
C ALA A 85 -12.68 16.81 -1.69
N GLY A 86 -13.28 17.81 -2.34
CA GLY A 86 -12.73 18.36 -3.57
C GLY A 86 -11.36 19.04 -3.38
N LEU A 87 -11.06 19.55 -2.18
CA LEU A 87 -9.76 20.11 -1.87
C LEU A 87 -8.70 19.02 -1.68
N LEU A 88 -9.05 17.95 -0.96
CA LEU A 88 -8.18 16.77 -0.82
C LEU A 88 -7.79 16.20 -2.19
N GLU A 89 -8.76 16.01 -3.09
CA GLU A 89 -8.48 15.49 -4.44
C GLU A 89 -7.51 16.38 -5.23
N LEU A 90 -7.64 17.72 -5.11
CA LEU A 90 -6.71 18.65 -5.74
C LEU A 90 -5.30 18.54 -5.15
N VAL A 91 -5.18 18.49 -3.82
CA VAL A 91 -3.89 18.39 -3.13
C VAL A 91 -3.22 17.06 -3.46
N ALA A 92 -3.92 15.93 -3.36
CA ALA A 92 -3.41 14.61 -3.69
C ALA A 92 -2.93 14.52 -5.16
N SER A 93 -3.71 15.11 -6.09
CA SER A 93 -3.31 15.19 -7.50
C SER A 93 -2.03 16.00 -7.71
N ILE A 94 -1.91 17.15 -7.02
CA ILE A 94 -0.70 18.00 -7.08
C ILE A 94 0.49 17.25 -6.48
N HIS A 95 0.33 16.60 -5.33
CA HIS A 95 1.38 15.83 -4.66
C HIS A 95 1.96 14.74 -5.58
N LEU A 96 1.09 13.96 -6.25
CA LEU A 96 1.48 12.94 -7.22
C LEU A 96 2.20 13.52 -8.45
N LEU A 97 1.67 14.61 -9.03
CA LEU A 97 2.25 15.22 -10.23
C LEU A 97 3.59 15.90 -9.92
N ALA A 98 3.74 16.53 -8.76
CA ALA A 98 4.99 17.14 -8.34
C ALA A 98 6.11 16.10 -8.13
N ALA A 99 5.77 14.91 -7.61
CA ALA A 99 6.70 13.78 -7.53
C ALA A 99 7.17 13.33 -8.92
N ALA A 100 6.24 13.21 -9.88
CA ALA A 100 6.53 12.85 -11.26
C ALA A 100 7.40 13.93 -11.95
N GLY A 101 7.05 15.21 -11.79
CA GLY A 101 7.79 16.35 -12.32
C GLY A 101 9.22 16.44 -11.77
N HIS A 102 9.42 16.21 -10.47
CA HIS A 102 10.75 16.12 -9.86
C HIS A 102 11.60 15.01 -10.48
N THR A 103 10.99 13.85 -10.71
CA THR A 103 11.66 12.68 -11.31
C THR A 103 12.03 12.93 -12.77
N LEU A 104 11.11 13.47 -13.57
CA LEU A 104 11.36 13.79 -14.98
C LEU A 104 12.45 14.85 -15.16
N LYS A 105 12.53 15.85 -14.28
CA LYS A 105 13.66 16.79 -14.27
C LYS A 105 14.99 16.10 -13.99
N SER A 106 14.99 15.12 -13.08
CA SER A 106 16.17 14.31 -12.80
C SER A 106 16.57 13.47 -14.02
N ILE A 107 15.61 12.90 -14.74
CA ILE A 107 15.83 12.19 -16.00
C ILE A 107 16.45 13.13 -17.04
N GLN A 108 15.86 14.31 -17.26
CA GLN A 108 16.35 15.31 -18.22
C GLN A 108 17.78 15.78 -17.91
N MET A 109 18.07 16.07 -16.63
CA MET A 109 19.42 16.50 -16.21
C MET A 109 20.47 15.41 -16.44
N ARG A 110 20.13 14.15 -16.18
CA ARG A 110 21.05 13.01 -16.34
C ARG A 110 21.24 12.62 -17.81
N SER A 111 20.17 12.63 -18.61
CA SER A 111 20.21 12.29 -20.04
C SER A 111 20.90 13.34 -20.91
N ALA A 112 20.98 14.60 -20.43
CA ALA A 112 21.81 15.64 -21.03
C ALA A 112 23.30 15.31 -20.95
N GLY A 113 23.76 14.74 -19.83
CA GLY A 113 25.16 14.39 -19.61
C GLY A 113 25.58 13.04 -20.19
N ARG A 114 24.71 12.03 -20.15
CA ARG A 114 24.91 10.72 -20.79
C ARG A 114 23.59 10.21 -21.36
N GLY A 115 23.51 10.15 -22.69
CA GLY A 115 22.39 9.50 -23.37
C GLY A 115 22.45 7.97 -23.27
N ILE A 116 21.60 7.30 -24.04
CA ILE A 116 21.61 5.84 -24.18
C ILE A 116 22.92 5.42 -24.85
N PRO A 117 23.75 4.58 -24.20
CA PRO A 117 25.05 4.18 -24.74
C PRO A 117 24.91 3.56 -26.14
N GLY A 118 25.68 4.08 -27.10
CA GLY A 118 25.68 3.57 -28.48
C GLY A 118 24.43 3.90 -29.31
N GLN A 119 23.47 4.67 -28.78
CA GLN A 119 22.22 5.01 -29.49
C GLN A 119 21.97 6.52 -29.47
N ALA A 120 22.61 7.25 -30.39
CA ALA A 120 22.50 8.71 -30.46
C ALA A 120 21.08 9.19 -30.81
N GLU A 121 20.42 8.55 -31.78
CA GLU A 121 19.05 8.89 -32.19
C GLU A 121 18.05 8.65 -31.07
N ALA A 122 18.10 7.49 -30.42
CA ALA A 122 17.25 7.18 -29.27
C ALA A 122 17.51 8.13 -28.09
N SER A 123 18.75 8.58 -27.90
CA SER A 123 19.08 9.58 -26.87
C SER A 123 18.43 10.93 -27.15
N GLU A 124 18.37 11.36 -28.41
CA GLU A 124 17.72 12.61 -28.77
C GLU A 124 16.20 12.51 -28.68
N ALA A 125 15.63 11.38 -29.14
CA ALA A 125 14.21 11.10 -28.97
C ALA A 125 13.81 11.12 -27.48
N LEU A 126 14.55 10.43 -26.61
CA LEU A 126 14.33 10.47 -25.16
C LEU A 126 14.35 11.88 -24.59
N ARG A 127 15.32 12.73 -25.02
CA ARG A 127 15.40 14.11 -24.54
C ARG A 127 14.20 14.92 -24.98
N GLN A 128 13.74 14.73 -26.22
CA GLN A 128 12.57 15.42 -26.74
C GLN A 128 11.29 14.95 -26.03
N GLU A 129 11.05 13.65 -25.95
CA GLU A 129 9.89 13.09 -25.25
C GLU A 129 9.86 13.48 -23.76
N SER A 130 11.03 13.51 -23.11
CA SER A 130 11.14 13.98 -21.72
C SER A 130 10.82 15.48 -21.59
N ARG A 131 11.17 16.31 -22.58
CA ARG A 131 10.80 17.73 -22.62
C ARG A 131 9.29 17.89 -22.77
N ASP A 132 8.70 17.19 -23.72
CA ASP A 132 7.28 17.30 -24.06
C ASP A 132 6.40 16.77 -22.91
N THR A 133 6.79 15.65 -22.31
CA THR A 133 6.12 15.09 -21.12
C THR A 133 6.19 16.04 -19.93
N LEU A 134 7.35 16.67 -19.71
CA LEU A 134 7.49 17.63 -18.62
C LEU A 134 6.63 18.87 -18.84
N GLU A 135 6.58 19.41 -20.06
CA GLU A 135 5.73 20.56 -20.41
C GLU A 135 4.24 20.25 -20.21
N PHE A 136 3.80 19.06 -20.62
CA PHE A 136 2.44 18.58 -20.38
C PHE A 136 2.10 18.52 -18.88
N LEU A 137 2.98 17.90 -18.07
CA LEU A 137 2.75 17.77 -16.63
C LEU A 137 2.75 19.12 -15.92
N GLU A 138 3.71 20.00 -16.22
CA GLU A 138 3.76 21.35 -15.64
C GLU A 138 2.53 22.19 -16.03
N GLY A 139 1.95 21.96 -17.22
CA GLY A 139 0.70 22.57 -17.62
C GLY A 139 -0.49 22.13 -16.76
N ILE A 140 -0.62 20.83 -16.50
CA ILE A 140 -1.67 20.28 -15.63
C ILE A 140 -1.48 20.73 -14.19
N GLU A 141 -0.26 20.65 -13.67
CA GLU A 141 0.08 21.03 -12.29
C GLU A 141 -0.27 22.49 -12.01
N ARG A 142 0.03 23.42 -12.94
CA ARG A 142 -0.39 24.82 -12.82
C ARG A 142 -1.91 24.98 -12.79
N ALA A 143 -2.63 24.31 -13.69
CA ALA A 143 -4.09 24.38 -13.70
C ALA A 143 -4.69 23.86 -12.38
N LEU A 144 -4.10 22.82 -11.79
CA LEU A 144 -4.50 22.30 -10.49
C LEU A 144 -4.14 23.25 -9.35
N LEU A 145 -2.95 23.86 -9.33
CA LEU A 145 -2.53 24.86 -8.34
C LEU A 145 -3.42 26.11 -8.37
N ASP A 146 -3.82 26.56 -9.57
CA ASP A 146 -4.76 27.66 -9.76
C ASP A 146 -6.13 27.30 -9.19
N ARG A 147 -6.61 26.08 -9.48
CA ARG A 147 -7.89 25.59 -8.96
C ARG A 147 -7.85 25.41 -7.45
N LEU A 148 -6.77 24.86 -6.92
CA LEU A 148 -6.50 24.75 -5.49
C LEU A 148 -6.61 26.13 -4.84
N THR A 149 -5.92 27.14 -5.38
CA THR A 149 -5.95 28.51 -4.86
C THR A 149 -7.37 29.07 -4.81
N GLN A 150 -8.19 28.81 -5.83
CA GLN A 150 -9.59 29.24 -5.87
C GLN A 150 -10.45 28.50 -4.83
N GLU A 151 -10.33 27.18 -4.73
CA GLU A 151 -11.09 26.37 -3.76
C GLU A 151 -10.67 26.69 -2.31
N THR A 152 -9.38 26.84 -2.04
CA THR A 152 -8.89 27.25 -0.71
C THR A 152 -9.41 28.62 -0.32
N ARG A 153 -9.47 29.59 -1.24
CA ARG A 153 -10.09 30.90 -0.96
C ARG A 153 -11.60 30.78 -0.73
N ARG A 154 -12.28 29.88 -1.43
CA ARG A 154 -13.71 29.62 -1.23
C ARG A 154 -13.99 29.03 0.16
N VAL A 155 -13.13 28.12 0.62
CA VAL A 155 -13.31 27.39 1.89
C VAL A 155 -12.75 28.17 3.09
N CYS A 156 -11.57 28.76 2.95
CA CYS A 156 -10.81 29.39 4.04
C CYS A 156 -10.78 30.92 4.00
N GLY A 157 -11.44 31.57 3.03
CA GLY A 157 -11.17 32.94 2.58
C GLY A 157 -10.82 33.99 3.64
N GLU A 158 -11.63 34.13 4.70
CA GLU A 158 -11.41 35.15 5.74
C GLU A 158 -10.29 34.80 6.74
N MET A 159 -9.87 33.53 6.78
CA MET A 159 -8.87 32.99 7.71
C MET A 159 -7.48 32.86 7.09
N LEU A 160 -7.34 33.05 5.77
CA LEU A 160 -6.05 33.00 5.10
C LEU A 160 -5.19 34.21 5.47
N SER A 161 -3.92 33.95 5.76
CA SER A 161 -2.96 35.02 6.03
C SER A 161 -2.50 35.68 4.74
N SER A 162 -2.38 37.01 4.75
CA SER A 162 -1.73 37.77 3.67
C SER A 162 -0.21 37.88 3.86
N GLU A 163 0.33 37.47 5.02
CA GLU A 163 1.76 37.51 5.29
C GLU A 163 2.47 36.29 4.68
N PRO A 164 3.72 36.44 4.19
CA PRO A 164 4.52 35.29 3.78
C PRO A 164 4.69 34.34 4.96
N PRO A 165 4.65 33.02 4.73
CA PRO A 165 4.68 32.04 5.81
C PRO A 165 5.92 32.24 6.68
N ARG A 166 5.71 32.44 7.98
CA ARG A 166 6.77 32.33 8.99
C ARG A 166 6.86 30.83 9.30
N GLY A 167 8.05 30.25 9.20
CA GLY A 167 8.24 28.80 9.04
C GLY A 167 7.47 27.87 10.00
N VAL A 168 7.22 26.66 9.47
CA VAL A 168 6.71 25.40 10.06
C VAL A 168 5.50 25.54 10.99
N ILE A 169 4.31 25.20 10.49
CA ILE A 169 3.12 25.03 11.31
C ILE A 169 3.25 23.75 12.16
N THR A 170 2.70 23.79 13.37
CA THR A 170 2.96 22.88 14.50
C THR A 170 1.71 22.11 14.95
N HIS A 171 0.92 21.56 14.03
CA HIS A 171 -0.32 20.88 14.40
C HIS A 171 -0.14 19.38 14.66
N ASP A 172 0.57 19.02 15.74
CA ASP A 172 0.53 17.67 16.31
C ASP A 172 -0.72 17.53 17.20
N SER A 173 -1.89 17.29 16.61
CA SER A 173 -3.08 17.00 17.43
C SER A 173 -2.98 15.58 18.00
N LEU A 174 -2.70 15.47 19.30
CA LEU A 174 -2.72 14.18 20.01
C LEU A 174 -4.14 13.57 20.11
N LEU A 175 -5.18 14.30 19.73
CA LEU A 175 -6.56 13.85 19.65
C LEU A 175 -7.01 13.89 18.19
N GLN A 176 -7.23 12.72 17.60
CA GLN A 176 -7.80 12.58 16.26
C GLN A 176 -9.25 13.06 16.31
N LYS A 177 -9.52 14.23 15.73
CA LYS A 177 -10.89 14.70 15.47
C LYS A 177 -11.22 14.42 14.01
N ARG A 178 -12.47 14.06 13.73
CA ARG A 178 -12.93 13.80 12.34
C ARG A 178 -13.93 14.85 11.90
N LEU A 179 -13.91 15.24 10.63
CA LEU A 179 -14.97 16.05 10.04
C LEU A 179 -16.30 15.29 10.00
N PRO A 180 -17.45 15.98 10.00
CA PRO A 180 -18.72 15.31 9.79
C PRO A 180 -18.78 14.71 8.39
N HIS A 181 -19.18 13.45 8.30
CA HIS A 181 -19.42 12.78 7.02
C HIS A 181 -20.70 13.33 6.39
N THR A 182 -20.57 14.08 5.31
CA THR A 182 -21.68 14.73 4.59
C THR A 182 -21.81 14.28 3.14
N LEU A 183 -20.90 13.42 2.67
CA LEU A 183 -21.00 12.70 1.40
C LEU A 183 -21.68 11.34 1.59
N GLY A 184 -22.49 10.94 0.62
CA GLY A 184 -23.19 9.66 0.64
C GLY A 184 -22.25 8.48 0.38
N ALA A 185 -22.63 7.29 0.84
CA ALA A 185 -21.91 6.06 0.58
C ALA A 185 -21.94 5.73 -0.92
N GLU A 186 -20.77 5.58 -1.54
CA GLU A 186 -20.65 5.12 -2.92
C GLU A 186 -20.71 3.58 -2.96
N GLN A 187 -21.56 3.02 -3.83
CA GLN A 187 -21.63 1.58 -4.05
C GLN A 187 -20.66 1.19 -5.17
N HIS A 188 -19.52 0.63 -4.80
CA HIS A 188 -18.55 0.09 -5.75
C HIS A 188 -18.63 -1.44 -5.79
N GLY A 189 -19.10 -2.00 -6.91
CA GLY A 189 -19.01 -3.44 -7.23
C GLY A 189 -19.59 -4.37 -6.15
N ASP A 190 -19.05 -5.59 -6.07
CA ASP A 190 -19.28 -6.52 -4.96
C ASP A 190 -18.19 -6.29 -3.88
N PRO A 191 -18.48 -5.51 -2.82
CA PRO A 191 -17.50 -5.24 -1.77
C PRO A 191 -17.11 -6.51 -1.00
N GLY A 192 -17.93 -7.57 -1.01
CA GLY A 192 -17.64 -8.80 -0.28
C GLY A 192 -16.37 -9.50 -0.79
N SER A 193 -16.28 -9.70 -2.10
CA SER A 193 -15.09 -10.33 -2.72
C SER A 193 -13.82 -9.49 -2.49
N ILE A 194 -13.93 -8.16 -2.51
CA ILE A 194 -12.81 -7.25 -2.21
C ILE A 194 -12.38 -7.37 -0.75
N ILE A 195 -13.32 -7.30 0.20
CA ILE A 195 -13.06 -7.46 1.64
C ILE A 195 -12.35 -8.80 1.90
N ALA A 196 -12.88 -9.90 1.35
CA ALA A 196 -12.32 -11.22 1.52
C ALA A 196 -10.91 -11.33 0.89
N GLY A 197 -10.69 -10.73 -0.28
CA GLY A 197 -9.40 -10.68 -0.94
C GLY A 197 -8.34 -9.91 -0.13
N GLU A 198 -8.68 -8.71 0.34
CA GLU A 198 -7.77 -7.88 1.14
C GLU A 198 -7.43 -8.54 2.49
N ALA A 199 -8.43 -9.13 3.16
CA ALA A 199 -8.22 -9.91 4.37
C ALA A 199 -7.34 -11.14 4.14
N THR A 200 -7.45 -11.80 2.97
CA THR A 200 -6.59 -12.93 2.59
C THR A 200 -5.15 -12.51 2.36
N LEU A 201 -4.94 -11.38 1.66
CA LEU A 201 -3.61 -10.80 1.47
C LEU A 201 -2.95 -10.43 2.80
N PHE A 202 -3.72 -9.89 3.74
CA PHE A 202 -3.26 -9.56 5.09
C PHE A 202 -2.78 -10.81 5.85
N VAL A 203 -3.58 -11.88 5.88
CA VAL A 203 -3.17 -13.17 6.49
C VAL A 203 -1.91 -13.73 5.81
N GLY A 204 -1.83 -13.61 4.48
CA GLY A 204 -0.65 -13.99 3.71
C GLY A 204 0.61 -13.17 4.07
N ALA A 205 0.45 -11.88 4.38
CA ALA A 205 1.54 -11.02 4.84
C ALA A 205 2.08 -11.49 6.21
N LEU A 206 1.20 -11.75 7.18
CA LEU A 206 1.59 -12.31 8.49
C LEU A 206 2.34 -13.64 8.33
N LYS A 207 1.83 -14.54 7.49
CA LYS A 207 2.48 -15.82 7.26
C LYS A 207 3.90 -15.65 6.72
N THR A 208 4.07 -14.79 5.71
CA THR A 208 5.39 -14.49 5.13
C THR A 208 6.32 -13.87 6.17
N PHE A 209 5.78 -13.05 7.06
CA PHE A 209 6.52 -12.44 8.16
C PHE A 209 7.00 -13.50 9.17
N ASN A 210 6.10 -14.40 9.61
CA ASN A 210 6.38 -15.44 10.60
C ASN A 210 7.37 -16.51 10.12
N GLU A 211 7.40 -16.78 8.80
CA GLU A 211 8.40 -17.67 8.20
C GLU A 211 9.84 -17.17 8.40
N ARG A 212 10.01 -15.86 8.63
CA ARG A 212 11.34 -15.22 8.74
C ARG A 212 11.61 -14.65 10.13
N PHE A 213 10.60 -14.10 10.78
CA PHE A 213 10.72 -13.45 12.07
C PHE A 213 9.75 -14.07 13.06
N GLN A 214 10.29 -14.88 13.96
CA GLN A 214 9.56 -15.36 15.13
C GLN A 214 9.60 -14.26 16.18
N CYS A 215 8.60 -13.39 16.13
CA CYS A 215 8.60 -12.11 16.83
C CYS A 215 8.79 -12.26 18.35
N ARG A 216 9.95 -11.82 18.83
CA ARG A 216 10.20 -11.58 20.25
C ARG A 216 11.08 -10.34 20.41
N LYS A 217 10.88 -9.62 21.51
CA LYS A 217 11.83 -8.57 21.89
C LYS A 217 13.16 -9.21 22.30
N VAL A 218 14.25 -8.63 21.84
CA VAL A 218 15.61 -9.12 22.02
C VAL A 218 16.41 -8.07 22.78
N SER A 219 16.93 -8.44 23.95
CA SER A 219 17.73 -7.51 24.77
C SER A 219 19.23 -7.64 24.50
N GLU A 220 19.68 -8.79 24.00
CA GLU A 220 21.09 -9.10 23.80
C GLU A 220 21.61 -8.53 22.47
N PRO A 221 22.67 -7.68 22.47
CA PRO A 221 23.18 -7.04 21.25
C PRO A 221 23.61 -8.01 20.15
N SER A 222 24.24 -9.14 20.53
CA SER A 222 24.66 -10.16 19.57
C SER A 222 23.48 -10.84 18.88
N GLU A 223 22.36 -10.99 19.58
CA GLU A 223 21.13 -11.55 19.03
C GLU A 223 20.39 -10.55 18.13
N LEU A 224 20.39 -9.25 18.47
CA LEU A 224 19.86 -8.19 17.60
C LEU A 224 20.52 -8.21 16.21
N TRP A 225 21.84 -8.40 16.18
CA TRP A 225 22.59 -8.54 14.94
C TRP A 225 22.20 -9.78 14.15
N ARG A 226 22.06 -10.93 14.81
CA ARG A 226 21.65 -12.16 14.14
C ARG A 226 20.28 -12.01 13.49
N VAL A 227 19.32 -11.42 14.21
CA VAL A 227 17.99 -11.09 13.68
C VAL A 227 18.10 -10.15 12.47
N TYR A 228 18.95 -9.13 12.55
CA TYR A 228 19.17 -8.21 11.44
C TYR A 228 19.66 -8.95 10.18
N GLU A 229 20.69 -9.78 10.31
CA GLU A 229 21.27 -10.53 9.19
C GLU A 229 20.28 -11.54 8.58
N GLU A 230 19.46 -12.19 9.42
CA GLU A 230 18.49 -13.20 8.98
C GLU A 230 17.25 -12.58 8.32
N VAL A 231 16.77 -11.43 8.81
CA VAL A 231 15.42 -10.91 8.50
C VAL A 231 15.42 -9.57 7.77
N CYS A 232 16.42 -8.71 8.00
CA CYS A 232 16.36 -7.30 7.61
C CYS A 232 16.91 -7.03 6.20
N GLN A 233 16.33 -7.67 5.20
CA GLN A 233 16.65 -7.37 3.80
C GLN A 233 15.81 -6.19 3.30
N GLU A 234 16.47 -5.16 2.77
CA GLU A 234 15.80 -3.94 2.30
C GLU A 234 14.72 -4.22 1.25
N GLN A 235 14.99 -5.12 0.29
CA GLN A 235 14.01 -5.52 -0.73
C GLN A 235 12.74 -6.11 -0.11
N GLN A 236 12.89 -6.90 0.96
CA GLN A 236 11.76 -7.55 1.62
C GLN A 236 10.94 -6.55 2.45
N ALA A 237 11.61 -5.62 3.13
CA ALA A 237 10.95 -4.54 3.85
C ALA A 237 10.08 -3.69 2.90
N ARG A 238 10.63 -3.28 1.75
CA ARG A 238 9.88 -2.54 0.71
C ARG A 238 8.71 -3.35 0.14
N PHE A 239 8.90 -4.66 -0.04
CA PHE A 239 7.82 -5.53 -0.54
C PHE A 239 6.67 -5.67 0.47
N LEU A 240 6.97 -5.78 1.76
CA LEU A 240 5.96 -5.79 2.82
C LEU A 240 5.22 -4.46 2.90
N GLU A 241 5.95 -3.35 2.91
CA GLU A 241 5.38 -1.99 2.90
C GLU A 241 4.45 -1.80 1.70
N ALA A 242 4.89 -2.17 0.50
CA ALA A 242 4.06 -2.07 -0.71
C ALA A 242 2.79 -2.94 -0.62
N LYS A 243 2.88 -4.15 -0.07
CA LYS A 243 1.70 -5.01 0.16
C LYS A 243 0.71 -4.35 1.10
N LEU A 244 1.16 -3.84 2.25
CA LEU A 244 0.30 -3.19 3.23
C LEU A 244 -0.29 -1.90 2.68
N GLN A 245 0.50 -1.10 1.96
CA GLN A 245 0.05 0.09 1.25
C GLN A 245 -1.06 -0.22 0.25
N ASN A 246 -0.94 -1.31 -0.52
CA ASN A 246 -1.97 -1.71 -1.47
C ASN A 246 -3.27 -2.10 -0.78
N ILE A 247 -3.20 -2.82 0.35
CA ILE A 247 -4.39 -3.17 1.14
C ILE A 247 -5.09 -1.91 1.64
N VAL A 248 -4.34 -0.96 2.22
CA VAL A 248 -4.90 0.33 2.67
C VAL A 248 -5.54 1.06 1.50
N SER A 249 -4.82 1.22 0.38
CA SER A 249 -5.33 1.91 -0.80
C SER A 249 -6.61 1.28 -1.37
N ARG A 250 -6.68 -0.06 -1.44
CA ARG A 250 -7.88 -0.75 -1.92
C ARG A 250 -9.03 -0.67 -0.92
N TYR A 251 -8.75 -0.77 0.37
CA TYR A 251 -9.74 -0.56 1.42
C TYR A 251 -10.35 0.83 1.31
N ASP A 252 -9.49 1.85 1.21
CA ASP A 252 -9.87 3.24 1.08
C ASP A 252 -10.70 3.49 -0.18
N THR A 253 -10.42 2.78 -1.27
CA THR A 253 -11.14 2.94 -2.54
C THR A 253 -12.51 2.24 -2.55
N PHE A 254 -12.60 1.03 -1.99
CA PHE A 254 -13.75 0.14 -2.24
C PHE A 254 -14.59 -0.18 -1.00
N ILE A 255 -14.06 0.02 0.20
CA ILE A 255 -14.69 -0.43 1.46
C ILE A 255 -15.05 0.76 2.35
N ARG A 256 -14.16 1.76 2.42
CA ARG A 256 -14.31 2.87 3.33
C ARG A 256 -15.52 3.76 2.97
N ASN A 257 -16.33 4.12 3.97
CA ASN A 257 -17.63 4.77 3.87
C ASN A 257 -18.68 4.03 3.04
N THR A 258 -18.59 2.71 2.97
CA THR A 258 -19.68 1.88 2.44
C THR A 258 -20.64 1.47 3.56
N GLU A 259 -21.85 1.06 3.19
CA GLU A 259 -22.81 0.47 4.13
C GLU A 259 -22.21 -0.75 4.86
N ALA A 260 -21.34 -1.51 4.19
CA ALA A 260 -20.66 -2.65 4.80
C ALA A 260 -19.78 -2.24 5.99
N GLU A 261 -18.96 -1.18 5.85
CA GLU A 261 -18.12 -0.67 6.94
C GLU A 261 -18.93 -0.11 8.11
N HIS A 262 -20.07 0.53 7.83
CA HIS A 262 -20.98 1.01 8.86
C HIS A 262 -21.63 -0.13 9.65
N GLN A 263 -21.99 -1.23 8.98
CA GLN A 263 -22.66 -2.37 9.59
C GLN A 263 -21.73 -3.37 10.28
N ASP A 264 -20.44 -3.41 9.90
CA ASP A 264 -19.48 -4.38 10.40
C ASP A 264 -18.27 -3.72 11.05
N GLU A 265 -18.27 -3.69 12.38
CA GLU A 265 -17.17 -3.16 13.20
C GLU A 265 -15.82 -3.83 12.91
N ASN A 266 -15.81 -5.11 12.47
CA ASN A 266 -14.57 -5.80 12.12
C ASN A 266 -13.82 -5.13 10.96
N LEU A 267 -14.54 -4.42 10.06
CA LEU A 267 -13.90 -3.71 8.96
C LEU A 267 -13.08 -2.52 9.47
N ARG A 268 -13.58 -1.78 10.46
CA ARG A 268 -12.87 -0.64 11.06
C ARG A 268 -11.66 -1.11 11.87
N ASP A 269 -11.81 -2.16 12.66
CA ASP A 269 -10.69 -2.76 13.40
C ASP A 269 -9.62 -3.33 12.45
N PHE A 270 -10.05 -3.95 11.34
CA PHE A 270 -9.15 -4.42 10.30
C PHE A 270 -8.39 -3.25 9.65
N GLN A 271 -9.08 -2.18 9.28
CA GLN A 271 -8.45 -0.99 8.73
C GLN A 271 -7.39 -0.42 9.68
N HIS A 272 -7.71 -0.31 10.97
CA HIS A 272 -6.77 0.17 11.97
C HIS A 272 -5.52 -0.72 12.05
N CYS A 273 -5.69 -2.05 12.10
CA CYS A 273 -4.57 -2.98 12.15
C CYS A 273 -3.66 -2.87 10.92
N VAL A 274 -4.25 -2.83 9.71
CA VAL A 274 -3.49 -2.70 8.46
C VAL A 274 -2.77 -1.35 8.41
N GLY A 275 -3.45 -0.26 8.79
CA GLY A 275 -2.90 1.09 8.80
C GLY A 275 -1.69 1.21 9.75
N MET A 276 -1.81 0.69 10.97
CA MET A 276 -0.70 0.68 11.92
C MET A 276 0.46 -0.20 11.43
N ALA A 277 0.18 -1.39 10.92
CA ALA A 277 1.21 -2.25 10.33
C ALA A 277 1.95 -1.56 9.17
N LYS A 278 1.22 -0.84 8.30
CA LYS A 278 1.80 -0.02 7.23
C LYS A 278 2.74 1.04 7.82
N LEU A 279 2.29 1.85 8.79
CA LEU A 279 3.09 2.92 9.38
C LEU A 279 4.40 2.39 9.99
N PHE A 280 4.33 1.30 10.77
CA PHE A 280 5.53 0.67 11.30
C PHE A 280 6.42 0.07 10.20
N SER A 281 5.84 -0.45 9.11
CA SER A 281 6.64 -0.97 7.99
C SER A 281 7.42 0.13 7.25
N ARG A 282 6.86 1.35 7.11
CA ARG A 282 7.51 2.49 6.44
C ARG A 282 8.83 2.89 7.11
N ILE A 283 8.92 2.78 8.45
CA ILE A 283 10.13 3.14 9.18
C ILE A 283 11.21 2.05 9.15
N VAL A 284 10.88 0.81 8.78
CA VAL A 284 11.85 -0.30 8.71
C VAL A 284 12.94 -0.04 7.67
N THR A 285 12.58 0.38 6.46
CA THR A 285 13.58 0.62 5.39
C THR A 285 14.61 1.71 5.75
N PRO A 286 14.22 2.90 6.26
CA PRO A 286 15.17 3.89 6.76
C PRO A 286 16.13 3.34 7.83
N PHE A 287 15.64 2.53 8.77
CA PHE A 287 16.48 1.89 9.78
C PHE A 287 17.49 0.92 9.15
N ILE A 288 17.05 0.04 8.25
CA ILE A 288 17.94 -0.89 7.53
C ILE A 288 19.01 -0.14 6.73
N GLN A 289 18.62 0.91 6.00
CA GLN A 289 19.54 1.73 5.24
C GLN A 289 20.57 2.41 6.13
N MET A 290 20.16 2.87 7.32
CA MET A 290 21.08 3.46 8.28
C MET A 290 22.13 2.44 8.73
N VAL A 291 21.72 1.23 9.12
CA VAL A 291 22.64 0.14 9.52
C VAL A 291 23.59 -0.22 8.37
N ASN A 292 23.06 -0.38 7.15
CA ASN A 292 23.88 -0.65 5.96
C ASN A 292 24.92 0.46 5.70
N ARG A 293 24.56 1.73 5.90
CA ARG A 293 25.48 2.87 5.74
C ARG A 293 26.61 2.87 6.78
N PHE A 294 26.39 2.37 7.99
CA PHE A 294 27.46 2.21 8.98
C PHE A 294 28.44 1.10 8.59
N ASN A 295 27.95 0.03 7.97
CA ASN A 295 28.75 -1.13 7.58
C ASN A 295 29.39 -1.02 6.19
N ASP A 296 29.12 0.05 5.43
CA ASP A 296 29.61 0.23 4.07
C ASP A 296 31.14 0.46 4.03
N PRO A 297 31.95 -0.47 3.47
CA PRO A 297 33.41 -0.36 3.46
C PRO A 297 33.92 0.77 2.55
N SER A 298 33.09 1.32 1.66
CA SER A 298 33.50 2.38 0.73
C SER A 298 33.51 3.78 1.35
N ARG A 299 33.02 3.94 2.58
CA ARG A 299 32.95 5.23 3.29
C ARG A 299 34.19 5.48 4.13
N SER A 300 34.59 6.75 4.23
CA SER A 300 35.70 7.18 5.09
C SER A 300 35.44 6.77 6.55
N GLU A 301 36.48 6.20 7.17
CA GLU A 301 36.44 5.75 8.57
C GLU A 301 36.25 6.92 9.53
N GLU A 302 36.75 8.12 9.19
CA GLU A 302 36.51 9.34 9.96
C GLU A 302 35.04 9.75 9.96
N ALA A 303 34.36 9.63 8.81
CA ALA A 303 32.94 9.94 8.69
C ALA A 303 32.09 8.92 9.47
N LYS A 304 32.46 7.63 9.45
CA LYS A 304 31.81 6.59 10.26
C LYS A 304 32.00 6.85 11.75
N ALA A 305 33.23 7.10 12.19
CA ALA A 305 33.53 7.36 13.60
C ALA A 305 32.76 8.57 14.14
N HIS A 306 32.66 9.65 13.35
CA HIS A 306 31.89 10.84 13.72
C HIS A 306 30.40 10.53 13.91
N VAL A 307 29.75 9.87 12.95
CA VAL A 307 28.32 9.55 13.05
C VAL A 307 28.06 8.53 14.16
N SER A 308 28.90 7.50 14.32
CA SER A 308 28.76 6.49 15.37
C SER A 308 28.88 7.08 16.78
N SER A 309 29.64 8.17 16.95
CA SER A 309 29.71 8.90 18.23
C SER A 309 28.41 9.63 18.60
N LEU A 310 27.58 9.95 17.61
CA LEU A 310 26.31 10.66 17.80
C LEU A 310 25.14 9.69 17.95
N VAL A 311 25.17 8.59 17.19
CA VAL A 311 24.09 7.61 17.16
C VAL A 311 24.69 6.21 17.29
N PRO A 312 24.57 5.58 18.47
CA PRO A 312 25.09 4.23 18.66
C PRO A 312 24.29 3.23 17.81
N MET A 313 25.00 2.35 17.11
CA MET A 313 24.43 1.40 16.17
C MET A 313 23.56 0.33 16.84
N GLU A 314 23.97 -0.17 18.00
CA GLU A 314 23.20 -1.14 18.81
C GLU A 314 21.81 -0.58 19.16
N SER A 315 21.81 0.70 19.46
CA SER A 315 20.64 1.51 19.70
C SER A 315 19.71 1.49 18.46
N ILE A 316 20.22 1.77 17.25
CA ILE A 316 19.43 1.71 16.01
C ILE A 316 18.85 0.31 15.79
N LEU A 317 19.66 -0.73 15.97
CA LEU A 317 19.24 -2.13 15.83
C LEU A 317 18.14 -2.49 16.82
N GLU A 318 18.24 -2.02 18.06
CA GLU A 318 17.20 -2.20 19.08
C GLU A 318 15.87 -1.59 18.63
N ARG A 319 15.86 -0.37 18.09
CA ARG A 319 14.61 0.25 17.59
C ARG A 319 14.09 -0.45 16.33
N LEU A 320 14.97 -0.91 15.45
CA LEU A 320 14.57 -1.67 14.27
C LEU A 320 13.85 -2.97 14.67
N VAL A 321 14.45 -3.76 15.58
CA VAL A 321 13.92 -5.07 15.96
C VAL A 321 12.78 -4.96 16.98
N ASN A 322 13.01 -4.28 18.10
CA ASN A 322 12.09 -4.29 19.26
C ASN A 322 10.96 -3.27 19.17
N TYR A 323 11.02 -2.36 18.21
CA TYR A 323 9.97 -1.36 17.98
C TYR A 323 9.37 -1.52 16.58
N ALA A 324 10.11 -1.22 15.51
CA ALA A 324 9.55 -1.22 14.16
C ALA A 324 9.03 -2.62 13.76
N LEU A 325 9.89 -3.64 13.70
CA LEU A 325 9.51 -5.01 13.31
C LEU A 325 8.54 -5.66 14.30
N TYR A 326 8.77 -5.45 15.60
CA TYR A 326 7.88 -5.97 16.64
C TYR A 326 6.44 -5.48 16.47
N TYR A 327 6.23 -4.18 16.28
CA TYR A 327 4.87 -3.65 16.15
C TYR A 327 4.25 -3.92 14.77
N VAL A 328 5.04 -4.08 13.69
CA VAL A 328 4.50 -4.67 12.45
C VAL A 328 3.88 -6.03 12.74
N HIS A 329 4.60 -6.94 13.41
CA HIS A 329 4.06 -8.25 13.76
C HIS A 329 2.86 -8.16 14.69
N ALA A 330 2.92 -7.36 15.75
CA ALA A 330 1.87 -7.29 16.74
C ALA A 330 0.51 -6.88 16.11
N TYR A 331 0.51 -5.89 15.22
CA TYR A 331 -0.72 -5.49 14.50
C TYR A 331 -1.16 -6.54 13.47
N LEU A 332 -0.22 -7.22 12.80
CA LEU A 332 -0.56 -8.35 11.92
C LEU A 332 -1.20 -9.51 12.69
N GLU A 333 -0.67 -9.84 13.86
CA GLU A 333 -1.14 -10.93 14.73
C GLU A 333 -2.53 -10.63 15.31
N VAL A 334 -2.73 -9.41 15.84
CA VAL A 334 -4.05 -8.96 16.34
C VAL A 334 -5.08 -8.89 15.21
N GLY A 335 -4.66 -8.46 14.02
CA GLY A 335 -5.53 -8.37 12.85
C GLY A 335 -5.90 -9.72 12.24
N GLU A 336 -5.10 -10.78 12.44
CA GLU A 336 -5.32 -12.09 11.82
C GLU A 336 -6.69 -12.72 12.12
N PRO A 337 -7.15 -12.81 13.38
CA PRO A 337 -8.48 -13.35 13.68
C PRO A 337 -9.61 -12.48 13.10
N ILE A 338 -9.42 -11.16 13.01
CA ILE A 338 -10.38 -10.23 12.39
C ILE A 338 -10.45 -10.53 10.89
N ALA A 339 -9.31 -10.59 10.21
CA ALA A 339 -9.21 -10.92 8.79
C ALA A 339 -9.85 -12.28 8.48
N LYS A 340 -9.59 -13.32 9.30
CA LYS A 340 -10.21 -14.64 9.15
C LYS A 340 -11.75 -14.60 9.26
N ARG A 341 -12.31 -13.78 10.16
CA ARG A 341 -13.77 -13.59 10.25
C ARG A 341 -14.32 -12.86 9.03
N LEU A 342 -13.61 -11.83 8.55
CA LEU A 342 -14.00 -11.11 7.33
C LEU A 342 -14.01 -12.04 6.11
N ILE A 343 -12.99 -12.89 5.95
CA ILE A 343 -12.97 -13.92 4.90
C ILE A 343 -14.21 -14.82 5.02
N GLN A 344 -14.50 -15.36 6.21
CA GLN A 344 -15.66 -16.25 6.40
C GLN A 344 -17.01 -15.56 6.12
N ARG A 345 -17.14 -14.29 6.48
CA ARG A 345 -18.39 -13.53 6.34
C ARG A 345 -18.64 -13.06 4.91
N TYR A 346 -17.59 -12.64 4.21
CA TYR A 346 -17.69 -11.99 2.91
C TYR A 346 -17.31 -12.90 1.73
N THR A 347 -16.93 -14.16 1.99
CA THR A 347 -16.78 -15.17 0.94
C THR A 347 -18.10 -15.88 0.70
N THR A 348 -18.69 -15.72 -0.49
CA THR A 348 -19.83 -16.57 -0.89
C THR A 348 -19.27 -17.88 -1.42
N THR A 349 -19.21 -18.89 -0.56
CA THR A 349 -18.57 -20.16 -0.91
C THR A 349 -19.45 -20.98 -1.85
N GLU A 350 -19.03 -21.15 -3.09
CA GLU A 350 -19.59 -22.10 -4.05
C GLU A 350 -18.67 -23.32 -4.20
N THR A 351 -19.29 -24.47 -4.44
CA THR A 351 -18.58 -25.71 -4.78
C THR A 351 -19.01 -26.13 -6.18
N ILE A 352 -18.03 -26.37 -7.06
CA ILE A 352 -18.27 -26.93 -8.39
C ILE A 352 -17.45 -28.19 -8.60
N GLU A 353 -18.03 -29.16 -9.29
CA GLU A 353 -17.31 -30.32 -9.80
C GLU A 353 -17.14 -30.16 -11.30
N LEU A 354 -15.90 -30.27 -11.78
CA LEU A 354 -15.53 -30.14 -13.18
C LEU A 354 -14.75 -31.38 -13.62
N ASP A 355 -15.00 -31.85 -14.84
CA ASP A 355 -14.21 -32.92 -15.45
C ASP A 355 -13.07 -32.32 -16.28
N LEU A 356 -11.88 -32.90 -16.19
CA LEU A 356 -10.73 -32.54 -17.01
C LEU A 356 -11.08 -32.77 -18.50
N PRO A 357 -10.94 -31.75 -19.36
CA PRO A 357 -11.24 -31.86 -20.79
C PRO A 357 -10.46 -32.99 -21.47
N GLU A 358 -10.98 -33.55 -22.55
CA GLU A 358 -10.35 -34.68 -23.23
C GLU A 358 -8.93 -34.34 -23.72
N GLY A 359 -7.96 -35.18 -23.36
CA GLY A 359 -6.54 -34.97 -23.65
C GLY A 359 -5.81 -33.97 -22.76
N CYS A 360 -6.49 -33.29 -21.82
CA CYS A 360 -5.85 -32.35 -20.90
C CYS A 360 -5.25 -33.06 -19.68
N ILE A 361 -4.04 -32.65 -19.31
CA ILE A 361 -3.33 -33.08 -18.09
C ILE A 361 -2.92 -31.82 -17.33
N LEU A 362 -3.04 -31.81 -16.00
CA LEU A 362 -2.68 -30.66 -15.15
C LEU A 362 -1.15 -30.54 -14.96
N HIS A 363 -0.44 -30.24 -16.04
CA HIS A 363 0.96 -29.83 -15.99
C HIS A 363 1.09 -28.33 -15.67
N ALA A 364 2.29 -27.78 -15.82
CA ALA A 364 2.61 -26.41 -15.40
C ALA A 364 1.70 -25.32 -15.99
N ARG A 365 1.23 -25.46 -17.23
CA ARG A 365 0.42 -24.43 -17.89
C ARG A 365 -1.01 -24.39 -17.34
N PRO A 366 -1.82 -25.47 -17.34
CA PRO A 366 -3.13 -25.47 -16.69
C PRO A 366 -3.06 -25.10 -15.20
N ALA A 367 -2.06 -25.61 -14.49
CA ALA A 367 -1.84 -25.26 -13.08
C ALA A 367 -1.53 -23.76 -12.89
N SER A 368 -0.76 -23.16 -13.80
CA SER A 368 -0.51 -21.71 -13.78
C SER A 368 -1.76 -20.90 -14.07
N MET A 369 -2.65 -21.34 -14.96
CA MET A 369 -3.90 -20.65 -15.26
C MET A 369 -4.85 -20.68 -14.05
N ILE A 370 -5.00 -21.85 -13.43
CA ILE A 370 -5.76 -22.00 -12.17
C ILE A 370 -5.21 -21.05 -11.10
N ALA A 371 -3.88 -21.08 -10.87
CA ALA A 371 -3.26 -20.21 -9.88
C ALA A 371 -3.38 -18.72 -10.22
N LYS A 372 -3.32 -18.35 -11.51
CA LYS A 372 -3.53 -16.96 -11.96
C LYS A 372 -4.96 -16.49 -11.70
N ILE A 373 -5.98 -17.33 -11.93
CA ILE A 373 -7.38 -17.00 -11.60
C ILE A 373 -7.52 -16.75 -10.10
N VAL A 374 -7.03 -17.67 -9.27
CA VAL A 374 -7.10 -17.53 -7.81
C VAL A 374 -6.33 -16.29 -7.34
N GLY A 375 -5.16 -16.03 -7.92
CA GLY A 375 -4.37 -14.84 -7.62
C GLY A 375 -5.00 -13.53 -8.10
N HIS A 376 -5.74 -13.55 -9.21
CA HIS A 376 -6.46 -12.39 -9.75
C HIS A 376 -7.60 -11.96 -8.83
N HIS A 377 -8.39 -12.94 -8.35
CA HIS A 377 -9.52 -12.67 -7.46
C HIS A 377 -9.09 -12.47 -6.00
N GLY A 378 -7.94 -13.01 -5.59
CA GLY A 378 -7.36 -12.79 -4.26
C GLY A 378 -8.06 -13.53 -3.11
N THR A 379 -9.19 -14.19 -3.37
CA THR A 379 -9.91 -15.02 -2.41
C THR A 379 -9.43 -16.48 -2.46
N PRO A 380 -9.41 -17.20 -1.32
CA PRO A 380 -8.89 -18.56 -1.30
C PRO A 380 -9.80 -19.54 -2.04
N VAL A 381 -9.18 -20.47 -2.78
CA VAL A 381 -9.86 -21.58 -3.46
C VAL A 381 -9.17 -22.89 -3.10
N ASP A 382 -9.95 -23.81 -2.57
CA ASP A 382 -9.55 -25.19 -2.35
C ASP A 382 -9.84 -26.02 -3.62
N MET A 383 -8.88 -26.85 -4.00
CA MET A 383 -9.00 -27.79 -5.11
C MET A 383 -8.80 -29.21 -4.58
N THR A 384 -9.74 -30.09 -4.88
CA THR A 384 -9.76 -31.49 -4.47
C THR A 384 -9.72 -32.40 -5.70
N ILE A 385 -8.84 -33.39 -5.68
CA ILE A 385 -8.82 -34.50 -6.64
C ILE A 385 -8.77 -35.80 -5.84
N GLY A 386 -9.72 -36.71 -6.09
CA GLY A 386 -9.88 -37.92 -5.28
C GLY A 386 -10.17 -37.57 -3.82
N SER A 387 -9.26 -37.90 -2.91
CA SER A 387 -9.37 -37.60 -1.47
C SER A 387 -8.42 -36.51 -0.98
N GLU A 388 -7.53 -36.02 -1.83
CA GLU A 388 -6.53 -35.01 -1.48
C GLU A 388 -7.03 -33.61 -1.83
N THR A 389 -6.74 -32.63 -0.99
CA THR A 389 -7.12 -31.22 -1.17
C THR A 389 -5.90 -30.32 -1.06
N CYS A 390 -5.82 -29.31 -1.92
CA CYS A 390 -4.75 -28.33 -1.89
C CYS A 390 -5.28 -26.90 -2.16
N TYR A 391 -4.46 -25.91 -1.82
CA TYR A 391 -4.73 -24.52 -2.18
C TYR A 391 -4.45 -24.28 -3.68
N ALA A 392 -5.48 -23.95 -4.44
CA ALA A 392 -5.44 -23.83 -5.90
C ALA A 392 -4.58 -22.64 -6.39
N GLY A 393 -4.34 -21.65 -5.54
CA GLY A 393 -3.46 -20.51 -5.86
C GLY A 393 -1.96 -20.85 -5.90
N SER A 394 -1.57 -22.11 -5.62
CA SER A 394 -0.18 -22.55 -5.68
C SER A 394 0.02 -23.55 -6.82
N ILE A 395 0.74 -23.11 -7.87
CA ILE A 395 1.09 -23.94 -9.03
C ILE A 395 1.71 -25.27 -8.60
N MET A 396 2.68 -25.22 -7.67
CA MET A 396 3.38 -26.41 -7.19
C MET A 396 2.44 -27.40 -6.51
N LYS A 397 1.53 -26.91 -5.65
CA LYS A 397 0.57 -27.77 -4.97
C LYS A 397 -0.43 -28.40 -5.94
N VAL A 398 -0.89 -27.64 -6.94
CA VAL A 398 -1.80 -28.15 -7.98
C VAL A 398 -1.14 -29.25 -8.81
N ILE A 399 0.10 -29.06 -9.27
CA ILE A 399 0.85 -30.08 -10.02
C ILE A 399 1.08 -31.33 -9.15
N LEU A 400 1.44 -31.15 -7.88
CA LEU A 400 1.65 -32.27 -6.96
C LEU A 400 0.35 -33.05 -6.74
N LEU A 401 -0.77 -32.36 -6.49
CA LEU A 401 -2.08 -32.97 -6.31
C LEU A 401 -2.50 -33.78 -7.54
N ALA A 402 -2.33 -33.22 -8.74
CA ALA A 402 -2.62 -33.91 -9.99
C ALA A 402 -1.69 -35.11 -10.23
N GLY A 403 -0.40 -34.97 -9.90
CA GLY A 403 0.58 -36.04 -10.02
C GLY A 403 0.31 -37.23 -9.08
N ASN A 404 -0.28 -36.99 -7.91
CA ASN A 404 -0.70 -38.04 -6.98
C ASN A 404 -1.99 -38.75 -7.43
N ASN A 405 -2.80 -38.12 -8.28
CA ASN A 405 -4.13 -38.58 -8.66
C ASN A 405 -4.29 -38.74 -10.18
N LEU A 406 -3.33 -39.42 -10.84
CA LEU A 406 -3.23 -39.55 -12.31
C LEU A 406 -4.45 -40.18 -13.00
N HIS A 407 -5.26 -40.94 -12.28
CA HIS A 407 -6.44 -41.63 -12.81
C HIS A 407 -7.74 -40.86 -12.58
N GLU A 408 -7.71 -39.84 -11.73
CA GLU A 408 -8.86 -39.02 -11.42
C GLU A 408 -9.00 -37.91 -12.46
N ARG A 409 -10.16 -37.87 -13.11
CA ARG A 409 -10.48 -36.83 -14.08
C ARG A 409 -11.38 -35.75 -13.50
N ARG A 410 -12.02 -36.02 -12.37
CA ARG A 410 -12.90 -35.08 -11.71
C ARG A 410 -12.12 -34.23 -10.73
N VAL A 411 -12.36 -32.94 -10.79
CA VAL A 411 -11.75 -31.93 -9.93
C VAL A 411 -12.88 -31.15 -9.27
N THR A 412 -12.83 -31.05 -7.95
CA THR A 412 -13.77 -30.23 -7.19
C THR A 412 -13.07 -28.94 -6.77
N PHE A 413 -13.70 -27.80 -7.03
CA PHE A 413 -13.25 -26.51 -6.53
C PHE A 413 -14.25 -25.99 -5.51
N LYS A 414 -13.73 -25.40 -4.44
CA LYS A 414 -14.52 -24.73 -3.41
C LYS A 414 -13.89 -23.37 -3.10
N GLY A 415 -14.65 -22.29 -3.27
CA GLY A 415 -14.15 -20.93 -3.09
C GLY A 415 -15.21 -19.87 -3.36
N ASP A 416 -14.79 -18.61 -3.44
CA ASP A 416 -15.70 -17.50 -3.74
C ASP A 416 -16.32 -17.64 -5.14
N ARG A 417 -17.50 -17.04 -5.35
CA ARG A 417 -18.26 -17.17 -6.60
C ARG A 417 -17.45 -16.70 -7.83
N SER A 418 -16.76 -15.57 -7.72
CA SER A 418 -16.01 -14.97 -8.84
C SER A 418 -14.91 -15.89 -9.41
N PRO A 419 -13.94 -16.41 -8.62
CA PRO A 419 -12.96 -17.36 -9.15
C PRO A 419 -13.57 -18.69 -9.58
N ILE A 420 -14.67 -19.14 -8.94
CA ILE A 420 -15.37 -20.37 -9.33
C ILE A 420 -15.99 -20.25 -10.72
N GLN A 421 -16.59 -19.10 -11.04
CA GLN A 421 -17.12 -18.82 -12.38
C GLN A 421 -16.02 -18.79 -13.45
N ASP A 422 -14.89 -18.13 -13.15
CA ASP A 422 -13.75 -18.07 -14.05
C ASP A 422 -13.08 -19.44 -14.25
N LEU A 423 -12.98 -20.25 -13.19
CA LEU A 423 -12.49 -21.63 -13.29
C LEU A 423 -13.40 -22.48 -14.18
N LYS A 424 -14.72 -22.32 -14.07
CA LYS A 424 -15.66 -22.99 -14.97
C LYS A 424 -15.41 -22.60 -16.43
N LEU A 425 -15.31 -21.30 -16.73
CA LEU A 425 -15.00 -20.82 -18.07
C LEU A 425 -13.64 -21.34 -18.58
N LEU A 426 -12.63 -21.40 -17.71
CA LEU A 426 -11.30 -21.92 -18.05
C LEU A 426 -11.37 -23.40 -18.45
N PHE A 427 -12.14 -24.23 -17.72
CA PHE A 427 -12.33 -25.64 -18.06
C PHE A 427 -13.13 -25.83 -19.36
N GLU A 428 -14.18 -25.04 -19.57
CA GLU A 428 -14.94 -25.01 -20.83
C GLU A 428 -14.05 -24.68 -22.04
N ASN A 429 -13.00 -23.87 -21.82
CA ASN A 429 -12.02 -23.48 -22.82
C ASN A 429 -10.70 -24.29 -22.74
N ARG A 430 -10.80 -25.56 -22.35
CA ARG A 430 -9.69 -26.55 -22.37
C ARG A 430 -8.44 -26.07 -21.63
N LEU A 431 -8.62 -25.36 -20.51
CA LEU A 431 -7.55 -24.89 -19.61
C LEU A 431 -6.50 -24.00 -20.30
N GLY A 432 -6.85 -23.39 -21.44
CA GLY A 432 -5.94 -22.58 -22.24
C GLY A 432 -4.92 -23.39 -23.06
N GLU A 433 -5.07 -24.71 -23.17
CA GLU A 433 -4.22 -25.58 -24.01
C GLU A 433 -4.39 -25.26 -25.51
N ASP A 434 -5.57 -24.84 -25.92
CA ASP A 434 -5.88 -24.51 -27.32
C ASP A 434 -5.34 -23.13 -27.75
N GLY A 435 -4.63 -22.43 -26.85
CA GLY A 435 -4.07 -21.08 -27.03
C GLY A 435 -4.76 -20.03 -26.17
N LEU A 436 -3.98 -19.10 -25.59
CA LEU A 436 -4.52 -18.04 -24.70
C LEU A 436 -5.42 -17.03 -25.45
N GLU A 437 -5.21 -16.88 -26.76
CA GLU A 437 -6.02 -16.03 -27.64
C GLU A 437 -7.47 -16.52 -27.81
N LYS A 438 -7.72 -17.81 -27.53
CA LYS A 438 -9.06 -18.41 -27.63
C LYS A 438 -9.83 -18.35 -26.32
N LEU A 439 -9.22 -17.88 -25.24
CA LEU A 439 -9.93 -17.66 -23.99
C LEU A 439 -10.97 -16.54 -24.19
N PRO A 440 -12.12 -16.62 -23.53
CA PRO A 440 -13.15 -15.57 -23.60
C PRO A 440 -12.62 -14.26 -22.99
N ASP A 441 -13.26 -13.13 -23.32
CA ASP A 441 -12.78 -11.80 -22.92
C ASP A 441 -12.83 -11.60 -21.41
N GLU A 442 -13.73 -12.29 -20.72
CA GLU A 442 -13.82 -12.39 -19.27
C GLU A 442 -12.50 -12.89 -18.66
N LEU A 443 -11.76 -13.75 -19.37
CA LEU A 443 -10.47 -14.30 -18.96
C LEU A 443 -9.27 -13.59 -19.63
N ALA A 444 -9.47 -12.43 -20.26
CA ALA A 444 -8.40 -11.73 -20.99
C ALA A 444 -7.20 -11.35 -20.11
N TYR A 445 -7.41 -11.21 -18.79
CA TYR A 445 -6.34 -10.95 -17.84
C TYR A 445 -5.32 -12.11 -17.72
N LEU A 446 -5.69 -13.34 -18.11
CA LEU A 446 -4.77 -14.49 -18.13
C LEU A 446 -3.74 -14.43 -19.26
N ARG A 447 -4.00 -13.61 -20.29
CA ARG A 447 -3.09 -13.36 -21.42
C ARG A 447 -1.88 -12.49 -21.04
N ARG A 448 -1.94 -11.82 -19.88
CA ARG A 448 -0.91 -10.91 -19.37
C ARG A 448 0.20 -11.62 -18.60
#